data_AF-A0A814MU91-F1
#
_entry.id   AF-A0A814MU91-F1
#
_cell.length_a   1.000
_cell.length_b   1.000
_cell.length_c   1.000
_cell.angle_alpha   90.00
_cell.angle_beta   90.00
_cell.angle_gamma   90.00
#
_symmetry.space_group_name_H-M   'P 1'
#
loop_
_entity.id
_entity.type
_entity.pdbx_description
1 polymer ?
#
loop_
_entity_poly.entity_id
_entity_poly.type
_entity_poly.pdbx_seq_one_letter_code
_entity_poly.pdbx_strand_id
1 'polypeptide(L)'
;MSSSFLSLTIKFFACLLFLLFYCELLIYYLVLLRCSWPQLSKLHQDFTIQTLDKNAKPLRVLFIADPHLLNKHDGYWFDKLRREWQMYRSYQSALFLFEPNLIFFLGDLIDEGRQATNDQWESYVKRFQLIFHHPPQTTVHVIVGNHDIGFHYTVTDGKLERFEKSFLDSPYLTLITYENVHFVLANSMAFEGDNCRMCARAEHDLSIIKEKLECLEQESSHCEKYKTLYHNRELIYTHPILLTHFPLYRLTDENCTSDNEDDLDPQRYTKQMKENYDVLSNDTTQRLLKILKPRLVFNGHTHHYCYIEHVNDKNKRNIKEYTVPSFSWINRNNPSFMMLTITSNNEEVKKCYLPRESTVYWSYGIGFLLLVCYLLLSGKRPVCLHGFCFIMRKIRI
;
A
#
# COMPACT_ATOMS: atom_id res chain seq x y z
N MET A 1 6.38 44.46 -30.43
CA MET A 1 5.68 44.06 -29.18
C MET A 1 6.17 44.96 -28.05
N SER A 2 5.28 45.57 -27.26
CA SER A 2 5.72 46.43 -26.15
C SER A 2 6.40 45.61 -25.05
N SER A 3 7.41 46.18 -24.38
CA SER A 3 8.13 45.53 -23.27
C SER A 3 7.20 45.00 -22.16
N SER A 4 6.04 45.64 -21.98
CA SER A 4 5.01 45.21 -21.03
C SER A 4 4.24 43.97 -21.47
N PHE A 5 3.98 43.80 -22.77
CA PHE A 5 3.31 42.59 -23.26
C PHE A 5 4.23 41.38 -23.03
N LEU A 6 5.52 41.54 -23.39
CA LEU A 6 6.53 40.51 -23.16
C LEU A 6 6.65 40.15 -21.66
N SER A 7 6.68 41.15 -20.76
CA SER A 7 6.72 40.91 -19.31
C SER A 7 5.49 40.15 -18.79
N LEU A 8 4.30 40.49 -19.29
CA LEU A 8 3.05 39.82 -18.92
C LEU A 8 3.05 38.35 -19.35
N THR A 9 3.48 38.10 -20.60
CA THR A 9 3.60 36.74 -21.15
C THR A 9 4.59 35.89 -20.34
N ILE A 10 5.76 36.44 -19.98
CA ILE A 10 6.75 35.72 -19.16
C ILE A 10 6.16 35.34 -17.80
N LYS A 11 5.49 36.28 -17.11
CA LYS A 11 4.86 36.01 -15.80
C LYS A 11 3.77 34.94 -15.89
N PHE A 12 2.93 35.00 -16.92
CA PHE A 12 1.90 33.98 -17.15
C PHE A 12 2.50 32.58 -17.29
N PHE A 13 3.50 32.43 -18.17
CA PHE A 13 4.15 31.13 -18.36
C PHE A 13 4.89 30.67 -17.11
N ALA A 14 5.55 31.57 -16.37
CA ALA A 14 6.19 31.23 -15.10
C ALA A 14 5.19 30.69 -14.07
N CYS A 15 4.03 31.34 -13.92
CA CYS A 15 2.98 30.87 -13.02
C CYS A 15 2.33 29.57 -13.50
N LEU A 16 2.15 29.38 -14.81
CA LEU A 16 1.65 28.11 -15.38
C LEU A 16 2.63 26.96 -15.11
N LEU A 17 3.94 27.20 -15.34
CA LEU A 17 4.99 26.22 -15.04
C LEU A 17 5.04 25.90 -13.54
N PHE A 18 4.88 26.90 -12.67
CA PHE A 18 4.80 26.67 -11.23
C PHE A 18 3.57 25.83 -10.86
N LEU A 19 2.41 26.10 -11.45
CA LEU A 19 1.19 25.32 -11.21
C LEU A 19 1.39 23.85 -11.63
N LEU A 20 1.97 23.62 -12.80
CA LEU A 20 2.33 22.27 -13.27
C LEU A 20 3.32 21.61 -12.31
N PHE A 21 4.39 22.30 -11.93
CA PHE A 21 5.37 21.80 -10.97
C PHE A 21 4.73 21.46 -9.61
N TYR A 22 3.81 22.31 -9.13
CA TYR A 22 3.12 22.10 -7.88
C TYR A 22 2.29 20.81 -7.91
N CYS A 23 1.40 20.70 -8.91
CA CYS A 23 0.47 19.58 -9.02
C CYS A 23 1.12 18.27 -9.46
N GLU A 24 2.21 18.32 -10.24
CA GLU A 24 2.89 17.13 -10.75
C GLU A 24 4.05 16.64 -9.90
N LEU A 25 4.57 17.47 -9.00
CA LEU A 25 5.74 17.13 -8.20
C LEU A 25 5.62 17.54 -6.74
N LEU A 26 5.50 18.84 -6.46
CA LEU A 26 5.68 19.37 -5.11
C LEU A 26 4.61 18.86 -4.13
N ILE A 27 3.36 18.72 -4.58
CA ILE A 27 2.25 18.30 -3.70
C ILE A 27 2.49 16.93 -3.05
N TYR A 28 3.15 16.00 -3.77
CA TYR A 28 3.49 14.68 -3.23
C TYR A 28 4.43 14.79 -2.03
N TYR A 29 5.47 15.61 -2.12
CA TYR A 29 6.37 15.86 -0.99
C TYR A 29 5.67 16.60 0.15
N LEU A 30 4.86 17.61 -0.14
CA LEU A 30 4.16 18.40 0.90
C LEU A 30 3.20 17.55 1.72
N VAL A 31 2.49 16.61 1.09
CA VAL A 31 1.59 15.70 1.80
C VAL A 31 2.40 14.67 2.59
N LEU A 32 3.43 14.07 1.99
CA LEU A 32 4.23 13.04 2.64
C LEU A 32 5.08 13.57 3.81
N LEU A 33 5.54 14.82 3.78
CA LEU A 33 6.27 15.45 4.89
C LEU A 33 5.45 15.59 6.19
N ARG A 34 4.13 15.37 6.13
CA ARG A 34 3.27 15.27 7.32
C ARG A 34 3.34 13.89 7.99
N CYS A 35 3.96 12.92 7.34
CA CYS A 35 4.19 11.60 7.88
C CYS A 35 5.64 11.39 8.32
N SER A 36 5.85 10.43 9.19
CA SER A 36 7.13 10.06 9.76
C SER A 36 7.05 8.62 10.25
N TRP A 37 8.18 7.92 10.29
CA TRP A 37 8.26 6.59 10.88
C TRP A 37 7.71 6.62 12.31
N PRO A 38 6.77 5.72 12.66
CA PRO A 38 6.27 5.65 14.02
C PRO A 38 7.40 5.27 14.99
N GLN A 39 7.36 5.85 16.19
CA GLN A 39 8.41 5.69 17.20
C GLN A 39 8.01 4.58 18.17
N LEU A 40 8.86 3.57 18.31
CA LEU A 40 8.62 2.43 19.19
C LEU A 40 8.32 2.87 20.63
N SER A 41 7.19 2.43 21.18
CA SER A 41 6.80 2.71 22.56
C SER A 41 7.25 1.60 23.50
N LYS A 42 7.76 1.95 24.68
CA LYS A 42 8.05 0.96 25.73
C LYS A 42 6.78 0.26 26.24
N LEU A 43 5.60 0.86 26.05
CA LEU A 43 4.32 0.29 26.47
C LEU A 43 3.96 -0.97 25.66
N HIS A 44 4.32 -1.00 24.37
CA HIS A 44 4.02 -2.10 23.46
C HIS A 44 5.15 -3.13 23.37
N GLN A 45 6.21 -2.96 24.17
CA GLN A 45 7.34 -3.88 24.19
C GLN A 45 6.97 -5.19 24.89
N ASP A 46 7.27 -6.30 24.23
CA ASP A 46 7.17 -7.65 24.78
C ASP A 46 8.45 -7.99 25.55
N PHE A 47 8.39 -7.85 26.87
CA PHE A 47 9.53 -8.14 27.75
C PHE A 47 9.82 -9.64 27.92
N THR A 48 8.96 -10.53 27.39
CA THR A 48 9.23 -11.98 27.43
C THR A 48 10.26 -12.40 26.38
N ILE A 49 10.41 -11.63 25.31
CA ILE A 49 11.36 -11.88 24.22
C ILE A 49 12.70 -11.20 24.55
N GLN A 50 13.73 -12.01 24.80
CA GLN A 50 15.09 -11.52 24.99
C GLN A 50 15.72 -11.17 23.62
N THR A 51 16.01 -9.89 23.41
CA THR A 51 16.66 -9.44 22.18
C THR A 51 18.14 -9.81 22.20
N LEU A 52 18.62 -10.49 21.15
CA LEU A 52 20.03 -10.85 20.99
C LEU A 52 20.95 -9.61 20.89
N ASP A 53 20.46 -8.52 20.28
CA ASP A 53 21.17 -7.25 20.18
C ASP A 53 20.30 -6.09 20.67
N LYS A 54 20.70 -5.47 21.79
CA LYS A 54 20.02 -4.31 22.37
C LYS A 54 20.17 -3.04 21.52
N ASN A 55 21.09 -3.03 20.57
CA ASN A 55 21.35 -1.93 19.64
C ASN A 55 20.84 -2.22 18.22
N ALA A 56 20.11 -3.33 18.02
CA ALA A 56 19.56 -3.67 16.72
C ALA A 56 18.71 -2.51 16.19
N LYS A 57 19.01 -2.06 14.98
CA LYS A 57 18.22 -1.00 14.34
C LYS A 57 16.85 -1.57 13.97
N PRO A 58 15.76 -0.83 14.24
CA PRO A 58 14.43 -1.29 13.87
C PRO A 58 14.30 -1.38 12.35
N LEU A 59 13.62 -2.42 11.89
CA LEU A 59 13.19 -2.55 10.51
C LEU A 59 12.10 -1.53 10.23
N ARG A 60 12.23 -0.89 9.08
CA ARG A 60 11.27 0.08 8.55
C ARG A 60 10.61 -0.50 7.31
N VAL A 61 9.31 -0.78 7.42
CA VAL A 61 8.55 -1.53 6.42
C VAL A 61 7.42 -0.67 5.88
N LEU A 62 7.26 -0.62 4.55
CA LEU A 62 6.06 -0.07 3.91
C LEU A 62 5.14 -1.18 3.45
N PHE A 63 3.83 -0.97 3.62
CA PHE A 63 2.80 -1.81 3.02
C PHE A 63 1.98 -0.99 2.03
N ILE A 64 1.87 -1.53 0.81
CA ILE A 64 1.14 -0.94 -0.32
C ILE A 64 0.12 -1.98 -0.76
N ALA A 65 -1.13 -1.57 -0.99
CA ALA A 65 -2.17 -2.48 -1.48
C ALA A 65 -2.89 -1.89 -2.69
N ASP A 66 -3.44 -2.78 -3.52
CA ASP A 66 -4.39 -2.46 -4.57
C ASP A 66 -3.94 -1.28 -5.47
N PRO A 67 -2.75 -1.32 -6.10
CA PRO A 67 -2.37 -0.28 -7.06
C PRO A 67 -3.19 -0.34 -8.36
N HIS A 68 -3.71 -1.52 -8.75
CA HIS A 68 -4.52 -1.75 -9.96
C HIS A 68 -3.94 -1.10 -11.23
N LEU A 69 -2.80 -1.57 -11.72
CA LEU A 69 -2.29 -1.12 -13.01
C LEU A 69 -3.34 -1.36 -14.11
N LEU A 70 -3.77 -0.29 -14.76
CA LEU A 70 -4.77 -0.30 -15.82
C LEU A 70 -4.25 -0.96 -17.11
N ASN A 71 -5.17 -1.56 -17.87
CA ASN A 71 -4.90 -2.01 -19.23
C ASN A 71 -4.63 -0.81 -20.18
N LYS A 72 -4.00 -1.10 -21.31
CA LYS A 72 -3.87 -0.21 -22.47
C LYS A 72 -5.21 0.04 -23.20
N HIS A 73 -6.20 -0.86 -23.09
CA HIS A 73 -7.35 -0.88 -24.00
C HIS A 73 -8.67 -0.30 -23.44
N ASP A 74 -8.96 -0.46 -22.14
CA ASP A 74 -10.32 -0.19 -21.60
C ASP A 74 -10.47 1.13 -20.82
N GLY A 75 -9.51 2.04 -20.94
CA GLY A 75 -9.56 3.36 -20.31
C GLY A 75 -9.16 4.51 -21.26
N TYR A 76 -9.68 5.70 -21.00
CA TYR A 76 -9.20 6.91 -21.68
C TYR A 76 -7.70 7.06 -21.40
N TRP A 77 -6.87 7.15 -22.44
CA TRP A 77 -5.40 7.10 -22.35
C TRP A 77 -4.82 8.10 -21.33
N PHE A 78 -5.48 9.26 -21.16
CA PHE A 78 -5.06 10.28 -20.23
C PHE A 78 -5.37 9.91 -18.77
N ASP A 79 -6.49 9.23 -18.50
CA ASP A 79 -6.80 8.74 -17.16
C ASP A 79 -5.73 7.73 -16.74
N LYS A 80 -5.43 6.75 -17.61
CA LYS A 80 -4.32 5.82 -17.40
C LYS A 80 -3.01 6.52 -17.09
N LEU A 81 -2.63 7.50 -17.92
CA LEU A 81 -1.42 8.30 -17.70
C LEU A 81 -1.44 8.98 -16.33
N ARG A 82 -2.58 9.57 -15.93
CA ARG A 82 -2.73 10.29 -14.67
C ARG A 82 -2.61 9.37 -13.45
N ARG A 83 -3.31 8.23 -13.45
CA ARG A 83 -3.27 7.25 -12.35
C ARG A 83 -1.86 6.67 -12.19
N GLU A 84 -1.23 6.27 -13.29
CA GLU A 84 0.13 5.73 -13.26
C GLU A 84 1.16 6.77 -12.84
N TRP A 85 1.02 8.01 -13.31
CA TRP A 85 1.87 9.10 -12.87
C TRP A 85 1.70 9.38 -11.38
N GLN A 86 0.47 9.33 -10.87
CA GLN A 86 0.24 9.44 -9.43
C GLN A 86 0.93 8.34 -8.64
N MET A 87 0.78 7.07 -9.05
CA MET A 87 1.43 5.96 -8.37
C MET A 87 2.95 6.11 -8.40
N TYR A 88 3.52 6.43 -9.57
CA TYR A 88 4.95 6.69 -9.73
C TYR A 88 5.43 7.80 -8.80
N ARG A 89 4.78 8.98 -8.86
CA ARG A 89 5.18 10.13 -8.03
C ARG A 89 5.02 9.85 -6.54
N SER A 90 3.95 9.18 -6.13
CA SER A 90 3.70 8.82 -4.75
C SER A 90 4.77 7.88 -4.22
N TYR A 91 5.05 6.81 -4.97
CA TYR A 91 6.04 5.81 -4.60
C TYR A 91 7.46 6.38 -4.56
N GLN A 92 7.90 7.06 -5.63
CA GLN A 92 9.25 7.63 -5.68
C GLN A 92 9.48 8.70 -4.62
N SER A 93 8.49 9.54 -4.33
CA SER A 93 8.61 10.55 -3.26
C SER A 93 8.64 9.90 -1.88
N ALA A 94 7.87 8.82 -1.66
CA ALA A 94 7.91 8.06 -0.41
C ALA A 94 9.25 7.35 -0.19
N LEU A 95 9.82 6.73 -1.22
CA LEU A 95 11.16 6.12 -1.13
C LEU A 95 12.23 7.15 -0.80
N PHE A 96 12.19 8.29 -1.48
CA PHE A 96 13.15 9.37 -1.25
C PHE A 96 13.07 9.92 0.19
N LEU A 97 11.87 10.08 0.75
CA LEU A 97 11.69 10.68 2.07
C LEU A 97 11.90 9.69 3.22
N PHE A 98 11.54 8.42 3.02
CA PHE A 98 11.44 7.46 4.14
C PHE A 98 12.51 6.38 4.13
N GLU A 99 13.13 6.07 3.00
CA GLU A 99 14.21 5.08 2.88
C GLU A 99 13.89 3.75 3.63
N PRO A 100 12.81 3.04 3.24
CA PRO A 100 12.41 1.80 3.90
C PRO A 100 13.39 0.66 3.63
N ASN A 101 13.49 -0.27 4.58
CA ASN A 101 14.24 -1.50 4.41
C ASN A 101 13.46 -2.50 3.56
N LEU A 102 12.16 -2.65 3.84
CA LEU A 102 11.28 -3.62 3.19
C LEU A 102 10.01 -2.94 2.67
N ILE A 103 9.47 -3.46 1.57
CA ILE A 103 8.17 -3.06 1.03
C ILE A 103 7.38 -4.32 0.70
N PHE A 104 6.14 -4.38 1.17
CA PHE A 104 5.20 -5.43 0.82
C PHE A 104 4.08 -4.86 -0.03
N PHE A 105 3.87 -5.44 -1.22
CA PHE A 105 2.66 -5.24 -2.01
C PHE A 105 1.64 -6.31 -1.66
N LEU A 106 0.44 -5.90 -1.24
CA LEU A 106 -0.61 -6.76 -0.71
C LEU A 106 -1.66 -7.14 -1.77
N GLY A 107 -1.21 -7.54 -2.97
CA GLY A 107 -2.07 -8.01 -4.05
C GLY A 107 -2.73 -6.92 -4.89
N ASP A 108 -3.47 -7.38 -5.90
CA ASP A 108 -4.17 -6.59 -6.91
C ASP A 108 -3.27 -5.56 -7.58
N LEU A 109 -2.12 -6.06 -8.04
CA LEU A 109 -1.12 -5.27 -8.72
C LEU A 109 -1.62 -4.78 -10.07
N ILE A 110 -2.32 -5.67 -10.78
CA ILE A 110 -2.75 -5.51 -12.16
C ILE A 110 -4.24 -5.80 -12.23
N ASP A 111 -5.03 -4.83 -12.69
CA ASP A 111 -6.49 -4.90 -12.64
C ASP A 111 -7.08 -6.04 -13.48
N GLU A 112 -6.45 -6.36 -14.61
CA GLU A 112 -6.89 -7.41 -15.54
C GLU A 112 -5.97 -8.64 -15.57
N GLY A 113 -5.11 -8.81 -14.57
CA GLY A 113 -4.14 -9.91 -14.53
C GLY A 113 -4.78 -11.29 -14.73
N ARG A 114 -5.96 -11.49 -14.15
CA ARG A 114 -6.76 -12.74 -14.21
C ARG A 114 -7.22 -13.12 -15.61
N GLN A 115 -7.30 -12.17 -16.54
CA GLN A 115 -7.75 -12.34 -17.93
C GLN A 115 -6.60 -12.16 -18.94
N ALA A 116 -5.46 -11.64 -18.51
CA ALA A 116 -4.32 -11.36 -19.38
C ALA A 116 -3.75 -12.63 -20.05
N THR A 117 -3.34 -12.51 -21.32
CA THR A 117 -2.43 -13.45 -21.97
C THR A 117 -1.02 -13.36 -21.35
N ASN A 118 -0.13 -14.30 -21.66
CA ASN A 118 1.25 -14.25 -21.14
C ASN A 118 2.03 -13.02 -21.64
N ASP A 119 1.88 -12.63 -22.90
CA ASP A 119 2.52 -11.43 -23.44
C ASP A 119 2.00 -10.15 -22.77
N GLN A 120 0.69 -10.09 -22.51
CA GLN A 120 0.09 -8.99 -21.75
C GLN A 120 0.62 -8.96 -20.32
N TRP A 121 0.69 -10.11 -19.65
CA TRP A 121 1.25 -10.26 -18.32
C TRP A 121 2.69 -9.74 -18.24
N GLU A 122 3.58 -10.16 -19.15
CA GLU A 122 4.97 -9.69 -19.19
C GLU A 122 5.07 -8.17 -19.39
N SER A 123 4.21 -7.61 -20.25
CA SER A 123 4.12 -6.16 -20.46
C SER A 123 3.65 -5.42 -19.19
N TYR A 124 2.68 -5.97 -18.47
CA TYR A 124 2.18 -5.43 -17.21
C TYR A 124 3.22 -5.49 -16.10
N VAL A 125 3.92 -6.61 -15.96
CA VAL A 125 5.02 -6.79 -15.00
C VAL A 125 6.15 -5.79 -15.28
N LYS A 126 6.55 -5.62 -16.54
CA LYS A 126 7.57 -4.63 -16.91
C LYS A 126 7.13 -3.21 -16.53
N ARG A 127 5.88 -2.86 -16.76
CA ARG A 127 5.32 -1.55 -16.37
C ARG A 127 5.27 -1.38 -14.86
N PHE A 128 4.85 -2.42 -14.12
CA PHE A 128 4.87 -2.42 -12.66
C PHE A 128 6.28 -2.14 -12.13
N GLN A 129 7.29 -2.86 -12.64
CA GLN A 129 8.69 -2.68 -12.25
C GLN A 129 9.23 -1.28 -12.59
N LEU A 130 8.76 -0.66 -13.68
CA LEU A 130 9.13 0.71 -14.04
C LEU A 130 8.51 1.75 -13.10
N ILE A 131 7.23 1.61 -12.76
CA ILE A 131 6.51 2.53 -11.87
C ILE A 131 7.05 2.41 -10.44
N PHE A 132 7.24 1.18 -9.97
CA PHE A 132 7.66 0.84 -8.61
C PHE A 132 9.15 0.47 -8.53
N HIS A 133 9.99 1.15 -9.33
CA HIS A 133 11.44 0.95 -9.26
C HIS A 133 11.98 1.42 -7.90
N HIS A 134 12.90 0.66 -7.33
CA HIS A 134 13.44 0.91 -5.98
C HIS A 134 14.96 0.76 -5.99
N PRO A 135 15.67 1.37 -5.02
CA PRO A 135 17.11 1.25 -4.94
C PRO A 135 17.52 -0.13 -4.38
N PRO A 136 18.74 -0.61 -4.67
CA PRO A 136 19.16 -1.98 -4.34
C PRO A 136 19.11 -2.34 -2.84
N GLN A 137 19.21 -1.35 -1.95
CA GLN A 137 19.14 -1.55 -0.50
C GLN A 137 17.72 -1.80 0.05
N THR A 138 16.69 -1.55 -0.75
CA THR A 138 15.29 -1.77 -0.37
C THR A 138 14.83 -3.09 -0.97
N THR A 139 14.35 -4.03 -0.16
CA THR A 139 13.80 -5.29 -0.66
C THR A 139 12.29 -5.20 -0.82
N VAL A 140 11.78 -5.67 -1.95
CA VAL A 140 10.35 -5.70 -2.25
C VAL A 140 9.86 -7.14 -2.28
N HIS A 141 8.74 -7.37 -1.59
CA HIS A 141 8.00 -8.62 -1.61
C HIS A 141 6.57 -8.35 -2.06
N VAL A 142 5.96 -9.32 -2.72
CA VAL A 142 4.66 -9.16 -3.34
C VAL A 142 3.82 -10.39 -3.03
N ILE A 143 2.63 -10.20 -2.48
CA ILE A 143 1.63 -11.27 -2.43
C ILE A 143 0.62 -11.08 -3.56
N VAL A 144 0.00 -12.18 -3.95
CA VAL A 144 -0.96 -12.22 -5.04
C VAL A 144 -2.35 -11.78 -4.60
N GLY A 145 -3.07 -11.03 -5.45
CA GLY A 145 -4.48 -10.71 -5.29
C GLY A 145 -5.40 -11.36 -6.34
N ASN A 146 -6.71 -11.21 -6.16
CA ASN A 146 -7.70 -11.86 -7.03
C ASN A 146 -7.76 -11.24 -8.44
N HIS A 147 -7.39 -9.98 -8.62
CA HIS A 147 -7.25 -9.36 -9.94
C HIS A 147 -6.02 -9.88 -10.68
N ASP A 148 -4.99 -10.36 -9.97
CA ASP A 148 -3.76 -10.85 -10.60
C ASP A 148 -3.92 -12.25 -11.22
N ILE A 149 -4.58 -13.18 -10.50
CA ILE A 149 -4.70 -14.60 -10.91
C ILE A 149 -6.15 -15.11 -11.01
N GLY A 150 -7.12 -14.35 -10.51
CA GLY A 150 -8.53 -14.73 -10.42
C GLY A 150 -8.95 -15.11 -9.00
N PHE A 151 -10.27 -15.16 -8.77
CA PHE A 151 -10.82 -15.80 -7.57
C PHE A 151 -10.59 -17.30 -7.62
N HIS A 152 -10.64 -17.95 -6.45
CA HIS A 152 -10.33 -19.36 -6.24
C HIS A 152 -10.65 -20.30 -7.42
N TYR A 153 -11.93 -20.44 -7.81
CA TYR A 153 -12.35 -21.37 -8.88
C TYR A 153 -11.88 -21.02 -10.29
N THR A 154 -11.29 -19.84 -10.48
CA THR A 154 -10.81 -19.32 -11.78
C THR A 154 -9.28 -19.30 -11.88
N VAL A 155 -8.58 -19.68 -10.80
CA VAL A 155 -7.13 -19.79 -10.77
C VAL A 155 -6.71 -21.04 -11.54
N THR A 156 -5.73 -20.88 -12.43
CA THR A 156 -5.12 -21.98 -13.18
C THR A 156 -3.63 -22.05 -12.87
N ASP A 157 -3.00 -23.18 -13.15
CA ASP A 157 -1.56 -23.36 -12.94
C ASP A 157 -0.72 -22.37 -13.70
N GLY A 158 -1.03 -22.16 -14.97
CA GLY A 158 -0.29 -21.18 -15.77
C GLY A 158 -0.37 -19.76 -15.20
N LYS A 159 -1.47 -19.40 -14.52
CA LYS A 159 -1.59 -18.10 -13.84
C LYS A 159 -0.75 -18.04 -12.56
N LEU A 160 -0.71 -19.12 -11.78
CA LEU A 160 0.14 -19.21 -10.60
C LEU A 160 1.62 -19.20 -10.96
N GLU A 161 2.03 -20.04 -11.92
CA GLU A 161 3.41 -20.18 -12.38
C GLU A 161 3.96 -18.88 -12.98
N ARG A 162 3.17 -18.18 -13.80
CA ARG A 162 3.63 -16.88 -14.35
C ARG A 162 3.73 -15.80 -13.28
N PHE A 163 2.85 -15.82 -12.28
CA PHE A 163 2.91 -14.88 -11.16
C PHE A 163 4.16 -15.16 -10.33
N GLU A 164 4.39 -16.42 -9.97
CA GLU A 164 5.58 -16.90 -9.25
C GLU A 164 6.85 -16.44 -9.96
N LYS A 165 6.99 -16.80 -11.25
CA LYS A 165 8.14 -16.40 -12.08
C LYS A 165 8.41 -14.88 -12.08
N SER A 166 7.38 -14.05 -11.87
CA SER A 166 7.47 -12.59 -11.94
C SER A 166 7.80 -11.95 -10.59
N PHE A 167 7.38 -12.56 -9.48
CA PHE A 167 7.31 -11.87 -8.19
C PHE A 167 7.70 -12.69 -6.96
N LEU A 168 7.70 -14.04 -7.01
CA LEU A 168 7.74 -14.89 -5.82
C LEU A 168 8.63 -16.13 -5.98
N ASP A 169 9.11 -16.64 -4.84
CA ASP A 169 9.75 -17.96 -4.74
C ASP A 169 8.73 -19.09 -4.45
N SER A 170 7.51 -18.78 -3.97
CA SER A 170 6.39 -19.75 -3.87
C SER A 170 5.04 -19.02 -3.98
N PRO A 171 4.05 -19.57 -4.73
CA PRO A 171 2.79 -18.90 -5.02
C PRO A 171 1.69 -19.18 -4.00
N TYR A 172 1.95 -19.96 -2.93
CA TYR A 172 0.94 -20.39 -1.96
C TYR A 172 1.14 -19.78 -0.57
N LEU A 173 2.21 -20.17 0.11
CA LEU A 173 2.52 -19.71 1.46
C LEU A 173 4.03 -19.72 1.68
N THR A 174 4.60 -18.61 2.15
CA THR A 174 6.06 -18.50 2.36
C THR A 174 6.37 -17.85 3.70
N LEU A 175 7.37 -18.37 4.41
CA LEU A 175 7.97 -17.76 5.59
C LEU A 175 9.28 -17.07 5.19
N ILE A 176 9.37 -15.77 5.41
CA ILE A 176 10.60 -14.98 5.25
C ILE A 176 10.99 -14.36 6.59
N THR A 177 12.29 -14.10 6.80
CA THR A 177 12.79 -13.56 8.07
C THR A 177 13.84 -12.50 7.82
N TYR A 178 13.68 -11.35 8.49
CA TYR A 178 14.65 -10.25 8.50
C TYR A 178 14.86 -9.80 9.93
N GLU A 179 16.12 -9.69 10.38
CA GLU A 179 16.45 -9.19 11.74
C GLU A 179 15.59 -9.82 12.86
N ASN A 180 15.39 -11.14 12.82
CA ASN A 180 14.54 -11.90 13.75
C ASN A 180 13.05 -11.50 13.78
N VAL A 181 12.57 -10.87 12.70
CA VAL A 181 11.16 -10.63 12.44
C VAL A 181 10.70 -11.57 11.33
N HIS A 182 9.72 -12.42 11.66
CA HIS A 182 9.15 -13.40 10.75
C HIS A 182 7.92 -12.85 10.04
N PHE A 183 7.84 -13.03 8.73
CA PHE A 183 6.67 -12.67 7.92
C PHE A 183 6.17 -13.93 7.20
N VAL A 184 4.87 -14.18 7.28
CA VAL A 184 4.18 -15.25 6.57
C VAL A 184 3.33 -14.62 5.48
N LEU A 185 3.71 -14.88 4.23
CA LEU A 185 3.04 -14.36 3.04
C LEU A 185 2.08 -15.43 2.52
N ALA A 186 0.79 -15.13 2.52
CA ALA A 186 -0.29 -16.07 2.26
C ALA A 186 -1.13 -15.67 1.05
N ASN A 187 -1.18 -16.56 0.05
CA ASN A 187 -2.11 -16.46 -1.06
C ASN A 187 -3.53 -16.77 -0.59
N SER A 188 -4.35 -15.74 -0.41
CA SER A 188 -5.73 -15.86 0.07
C SER A 188 -6.60 -16.79 -0.79
N MET A 189 -6.36 -16.86 -2.10
CA MET A 189 -7.15 -17.69 -3.03
C MET A 189 -6.87 -19.19 -2.85
N ALA A 190 -5.79 -19.55 -2.15
CA ALA A 190 -5.48 -20.92 -1.81
C ALA A 190 -6.14 -21.39 -0.50
N PHE A 191 -6.89 -20.53 0.21
CA PHE A 191 -7.51 -20.85 1.50
C PHE A 191 -9.05 -20.93 1.46
N GLU A 192 -9.61 -21.47 0.38
CA GLU A 192 -11.06 -21.70 0.23
C GLU A 192 -11.59 -22.78 1.19
N GLY A 193 -10.76 -23.78 1.53
CA GLY A 193 -11.12 -24.88 2.44
C GLY A 193 -11.79 -26.08 1.76
N ASP A 194 -11.79 -26.16 0.43
CA ASP A 194 -12.45 -27.21 -0.36
C ASP A 194 -11.52 -28.38 -0.74
N ASN A 195 -10.29 -28.41 -0.20
CA ASN A 195 -9.24 -29.39 -0.52
C ASN A 195 -8.84 -29.43 -2.01
N CYS A 196 -9.01 -28.33 -2.73
CA CYS A 196 -8.46 -28.17 -4.07
C CYS A 196 -6.94 -28.39 -4.11
N ARG A 197 -6.38 -28.51 -5.32
CA ARG A 197 -4.93 -28.75 -5.47
C ARG A 197 -4.04 -27.65 -4.87
N MET A 198 -4.36 -26.38 -5.09
CA MET A 198 -3.61 -25.27 -4.48
C MET A 198 -3.83 -25.17 -2.97
N CYS A 199 -5.01 -25.57 -2.50
CA CYS A 199 -5.38 -25.59 -1.09
C CYS A 199 -4.57 -26.63 -0.34
N ALA A 200 -4.48 -27.85 -0.89
CA ALA A 200 -3.64 -28.91 -0.33
C ALA A 200 -2.16 -28.49 -0.24
N ARG A 201 -1.66 -27.73 -1.23
CA ARG A 201 -0.29 -27.17 -1.21
C ARG A 201 -0.13 -26.09 -0.14
N ALA A 202 -1.06 -25.14 -0.05
CA ALA A 202 -1.03 -24.11 0.99
C ALA A 202 -1.09 -24.72 2.40
N GLU A 203 -1.87 -25.78 2.59
CA GLU A 203 -1.95 -26.49 3.86
C GLU A 203 -0.68 -27.27 4.21
N HIS A 204 -0.06 -27.89 3.21
CA HIS A 204 1.24 -28.52 3.36
C HIS A 204 2.31 -27.49 3.76
N ASP A 205 2.36 -26.35 3.07
CA ASP A 205 3.30 -25.27 3.37
C ASP A 205 3.03 -24.67 4.76
N LEU A 206 1.76 -24.55 5.17
CA LEU A 206 1.37 -24.12 6.52
C LEU A 206 1.89 -25.08 7.59
N SER A 207 1.82 -26.39 7.34
CA SER A 207 2.38 -27.40 8.24
C SER A 207 3.90 -27.28 8.37
N ILE A 208 4.61 -27.01 7.27
CA ILE A 208 6.07 -26.80 7.29
C ILE A 208 6.42 -25.53 8.07
N ILE A 209 5.71 -24.43 7.83
CA ILE A 209 5.94 -23.17 8.53
C ILE A 209 5.66 -23.32 10.04
N LYS A 210 4.58 -24.03 10.39
CA LYS A 210 4.28 -24.38 11.78
C LYS A 210 5.44 -25.12 12.43
N GLU A 211 5.94 -26.19 11.80
CA GLU A 211 7.07 -26.97 12.34
C GLU A 211 8.32 -26.09 12.52
N LYS A 212 8.63 -25.22 11.55
CA LYS A 212 9.75 -24.27 11.65
C LYS A 212 9.59 -23.31 12.84
N LEU A 213 8.40 -22.74 13.02
CA LEU A 213 8.12 -21.82 14.12
C LEU A 213 8.17 -22.53 15.49
N GLU A 214 7.60 -23.73 15.60
CA GLU A 214 7.67 -24.56 16.81
C GLU A 214 9.12 -24.95 17.14
N CYS A 215 9.94 -25.22 16.13
CA CYS A 215 11.37 -25.50 16.30
C CYS A 215 12.21 -24.30 16.76
N LEU A 216 11.76 -23.07 16.47
CA LEU A 216 12.38 -21.87 17.02
C LEU A 216 11.91 -21.61 18.46
N GLU A 217 10.66 -21.99 18.79
CA GLU A 217 10.07 -21.82 20.12
C GLU A 217 10.61 -22.84 21.13
N GLN A 218 10.86 -24.07 20.70
CA GLN A 218 11.34 -25.18 21.53
C GLN A 218 12.72 -25.62 21.06
N GLU A 219 13.75 -25.47 21.91
CA GLU A 219 15.08 -26.05 21.70
C GLU A 219 15.04 -27.59 21.79
N SER A 220 14.43 -28.24 20.79
CA SER A 220 14.27 -29.69 20.71
C SER A 220 15.31 -30.33 19.79
N SER A 221 15.73 -31.55 20.12
CA SER A 221 16.66 -32.35 19.31
C SER A 221 16.08 -32.76 17.94
N HIS A 222 14.76 -32.69 17.75
CA HIS A 222 14.11 -32.97 16.46
C HIS A 222 14.34 -31.83 15.42
N CYS A 223 14.82 -30.67 15.87
CA CYS A 223 14.95 -29.46 15.06
C CYS A 223 16.32 -29.29 14.37
N GLU A 224 17.22 -30.27 14.46
CA GLU A 224 18.56 -30.23 13.87
C GLU A 224 18.54 -29.98 12.34
N LYS A 225 17.54 -30.51 11.63
CA LYS A 225 17.33 -30.27 10.18
C LYS A 225 17.19 -28.78 9.84
N TYR A 226 16.59 -28.00 10.74
CA TYR A 226 16.37 -26.57 10.53
C TYR A 226 17.54 -25.72 11.02
N LYS A 227 18.35 -26.20 11.97
CA LYS A 227 19.58 -25.51 12.43
C LYS A 227 20.64 -25.38 11.33
N THR A 228 20.78 -26.38 10.46
CA THR A 228 21.75 -26.35 9.34
C THR A 228 21.40 -25.35 8.23
N LEU A 229 20.13 -24.98 8.08
CA LEU A 229 19.65 -24.06 7.03
C LEU A 229 19.94 -22.58 7.35
N TYR A 230 20.19 -22.23 8.61
CA TYR A 230 20.34 -20.84 9.07
C TYR A 230 21.81 -20.40 9.29
N HIS A 231 22.79 -21.13 8.75
CA HIS A 231 24.20 -20.72 8.69
C HIS A 231 24.74 -20.10 10.01
N ASN A 232 24.59 -20.78 11.14
CA ASN A 232 25.09 -20.33 12.46
C ASN A 232 24.58 -18.95 12.93
N ARG A 233 23.49 -18.39 12.37
CA ARG A 233 22.80 -17.26 13.01
C ARG A 233 21.80 -17.82 14.02
N GLU A 234 21.96 -17.43 15.28
CA GLU A 234 20.96 -17.66 16.31
C GLU A 234 19.69 -16.89 15.94
N LEU A 235 18.70 -17.58 15.37
CA LEU A 235 17.37 -17.03 15.18
C LEU A 235 16.58 -17.22 16.47
N ILE A 236 15.90 -16.16 16.90
CA ILE A 236 14.95 -16.23 18.02
C ILE A 236 13.54 -16.38 17.49
N TYR A 237 12.74 -17.18 18.18
CA TYR A 237 11.31 -17.20 17.94
C TYR A 237 10.69 -15.84 18.26
N THR A 238 9.88 -15.37 17.31
CA THR A 238 8.95 -14.26 17.53
C THR A 238 7.60 -14.61 16.92
N HIS A 239 6.53 -14.04 17.46
CA HIS A 239 5.23 -14.15 16.80
C HIS A 239 5.32 -13.51 15.40
N PRO A 240 4.92 -14.23 14.33
CA PRO A 240 5.08 -13.74 12.97
C PRO A 240 4.10 -12.60 12.65
N ILE A 241 4.36 -11.92 11.54
CA ILE A 241 3.41 -11.05 10.87
C ILE A 241 2.75 -11.84 9.74
N LEU A 242 1.42 -11.90 9.73
CA LEU A 242 0.68 -12.53 8.64
C LEU A 242 0.31 -11.49 7.58
N LEU A 243 0.64 -11.77 6.33
CA LEU A 243 0.33 -10.93 5.17
C LEU A 243 -0.59 -11.71 4.24
N THR A 244 -1.80 -11.20 4.03
CA THR A 244 -2.80 -11.78 3.13
C THR A 244 -3.30 -10.70 2.16
N HIS A 245 -3.93 -11.08 1.06
CA HIS A 245 -4.62 -10.09 0.23
C HIS A 245 -6.03 -9.86 0.76
N PHE A 246 -6.80 -10.92 0.97
CA PHE A 246 -8.11 -10.84 1.63
C PHE A 246 -7.95 -10.56 3.14
N PRO A 247 -8.78 -9.69 3.72
CA PRO A 247 -8.90 -9.56 5.16
C PRO A 247 -9.26 -10.87 5.83
N LEU A 248 -8.96 -10.97 7.13
CA LEU A 248 -9.47 -12.07 7.93
C LEU A 248 -10.98 -11.93 8.10
N TYR A 249 -11.61 -13.02 8.55
CA TYR A 249 -13.05 -13.08 8.71
C TYR A 249 -13.56 -11.96 9.62
N ARG A 250 -14.53 -11.20 9.10
CA ARG A 250 -15.40 -10.29 9.83
C ARG A 250 -16.76 -10.24 9.14
N LEU A 251 -17.82 -10.07 9.91
CA LEU A 251 -19.19 -10.05 9.39
C LEU A 251 -19.47 -8.77 8.57
N THR A 252 -18.98 -7.64 9.04
CA THR A 252 -19.17 -6.31 8.46
C THR A 252 -17.93 -5.44 8.76
N ASP A 253 -17.88 -4.26 8.16
CA ASP A 253 -16.87 -3.24 8.49
C ASP A 253 -17.28 -2.36 9.70
N GLU A 254 -18.38 -2.67 10.40
CA GLU A 254 -18.84 -1.85 11.53
C GLU A 254 -17.81 -1.75 12.66
N ASN A 255 -17.07 -2.83 12.90
CA ASN A 255 -16.05 -2.85 13.94
C ASN A 255 -14.73 -2.20 13.49
N CYS A 256 -14.62 -1.75 12.24
CA CYS A 256 -13.43 -1.04 11.75
C CYS A 256 -13.29 0.29 12.46
N THR A 257 -12.14 0.49 13.11
CA THR A 257 -11.81 1.75 13.76
C THR A 257 -10.90 2.58 12.85
N SER A 258 -11.18 3.88 12.77
CA SER A 258 -10.38 4.86 12.04
C SER A 258 -10.40 6.22 12.75
N ASP A 259 -9.30 6.96 12.65
CA ASP A 259 -9.16 8.33 13.14
C ASP A 259 -9.67 9.39 12.14
N ASN A 260 -10.09 8.97 10.95
CA ASN A 260 -10.65 9.82 9.92
C ASN A 260 -11.79 9.10 9.17
N GLU A 261 -12.92 9.78 9.01
CA GLU A 261 -14.15 9.24 8.43
C GLU A 261 -13.98 8.88 6.94
N ASP A 262 -13.15 9.64 6.20
CA ASP A 262 -12.90 9.40 4.77
C ASP A 262 -12.14 8.08 4.49
N ASP A 263 -11.74 7.37 5.55
CA ASP A 263 -11.03 6.12 5.44
C ASP A 263 -11.94 4.90 5.30
N LEU A 264 -13.14 5.02 5.86
CA LEU A 264 -14.19 4.01 5.85
C LEU A 264 -15.07 4.22 4.61
N ASP A 265 -15.69 3.14 4.12
CA ASP A 265 -16.69 3.22 3.06
C ASP A 265 -18.10 3.27 3.70
N PRO A 266 -18.82 4.41 3.65
CA PRO A 266 -20.15 4.52 4.25
C PRO A 266 -21.18 3.56 3.65
N GLN A 267 -20.97 3.12 2.40
CA GLN A 267 -21.87 2.20 1.70
C GLN A 267 -21.58 0.73 2.02
N ARG A 268 -20.37 0.42 2.47
CA ARG A 268 -19.97 -0.95 2.87
C ARG A 268 -19.94 -1.17 4.37
N TYR A 269 -19.95 -0.11 5.18
CA TYR A 269 -19.80 -0.19 6.63
C TYR A 269 -20.71 -1.25 7.27
N THR A 270 -21.98 -1.29 6.90
CA THR A 270 -22.98 -2.25 7.40
C THR A 270 -23.23 -3.43 6.45
N LYS A 271 -22.53 -3.48 5.32
CA LYS A 271 -22.70 -4.54 4.32
C LYS A 271 -22.09 -5.83 4.85
N GLN A 272 -22.86 -6.91 4.77
CA GLN A 272 -22.36 -8.23 5.11
C GLN A 272 -21.26 -8.66 4.12
N MET A 273 -20.11 -9.04 4.67
CA MET A 273 -18.97 -9.55 3.91
C MET A 273 -19.20 -11.01 3.52
N LYS A 274 -18.87 -11.34 2.27
CA LYS A 274 -18.93 -12.71 1.78
C LYS A 274 -17.60 -13.43 2.05
N GLU A 275 -17.68 -14.54 2.77
CA GLU A 275 -16.54 -15.45 2.96
C GLU A 275 -15.98 -15.95 1.62
N ASN A 276 -14.67 -16.13 1.58
CA ASN A 276 -13.88 -16.53 0.41
C ASN A 276 -13.99 -15.59 -0.80
N TYR A 277 -14.52 -14.37 -0.60
CA TYR A 277 -14.66 -13.38 -1.65
C TYR A 277 -14.25 -11.99 -1.17
N ASP A 278 -14.96 -11.44 -0.17
CA ASP A 278 -14.62 -10.16 0.46
C ASP A 278 -13.61 -10.34 1.60
N VAL A 279 -13.64 -11.51 2.27
CA VAL A 279 -12.81 -11.88 3.42
C VAL A 279 -12.49 -13.37 3.38
N LEU A 280 -11.48 -13.84 4.09
CA LEU A 280 -11.27 -15.27 4.34
C LEU A 280 -12.44 -15.86 5.15
N SER A 281 -12.68 -17.17 5.02
CA SER A 281 -13.67 -17.85 5.85
C SER A 281 -13.35 -17.78 7.34
N ASN A 282 -14.37 -17.92 8.17
CA ASN A 282 -14.18 -17.95 9.62
C ASN A 282 -13.28 -19.13 10.04
N ASP A 283 -13.50 -20.31 9.45
CA ASP A 283 -12.68 -21.50 9.74
C ASP A 283 -11.21 -21.28 9.39
N THR A 284 -10.92 -20.81 8.18
CA THR A 284 -9.56 -20.45 7.74
C THR A 284 -8.93 -19.42 8.68
N THR A 285 -9.69 -18.38 9.04
CA THR A 285 -9.21 -17.31 9.93
C THR A 285 -8.81 -17.88 11.28
N GLN A 286 -9.70 -18.61 11.95
CA GLN A 286 -9.40 -19.22 13.25
C GLN A 286 -8.24 -20.19 13.17
N ARG A 287 -8.12 -20.94 12.07
CA ARG A 287 -7.03 -21.88 11.84
C ARG A 287 -5.69 -21.18 11.70
N LEU A 288 -5.59 -20.15 10.87
CA LEU A 288 -4.36 -19.37 10.68
C LEU A 288 -3.94 -18.68 11.99
N LEU A 289 -4.87 -18.04 12.70
CA LEU A 289 -4.59 -17.40 13.99
C LEU A 289 -4.14 -18.40 15.05
N LYS A 290 -4.71 -19.60 15.08
CA LYS A 290 -4.34 -20.66 16.03
C LYS A 290 -2.97 -21.26 15.74
N ILE A 291 -2.68 -21.54 14.46
CA ILE A 291 -1.43 -22.19 14.05
C ILE A 291 -0.26 -21.21 14.10
N LEU A 292 -0.41 -20.04 13.50
CA LEU A 292 0.68 -19.07 13.35
C LEU A 292 0.85 -18.19 14.57
N LYS A 293 -0.22 -17.97 15.36
CA LYS A 293 -0.25 -17.03 16.49
C LYS A 293 0.39 -15.68 16.11
N PRO A 294 -0.06 -15.00 15.04
CA PRO A 294 0.61 -13.80 14.57
C PRO A 294 0.45 -12.66 15.59
N ARG A 295 1.43 -11.75 15.66
CA ARG A 295 1.30 -10.52 16.47
C ARG A 295 0.61 -9.38 15.71
N LEU A 296 0.75 -9.36 14.38
CA LEU A 296 0.15 -8.40 13.48
C LEU A 296 -0.35 -9.11 12.21
N VAL A 297 -1.40 -8.56 11.62
CA VAL A 297 -1.92 -8.97 10.32
C VAL A 297 -2.06 -7.74 9.42
N PHE A 298 -1.59 -7.82 8.18
CA PHE A 298 -1.83 -6.79 7.16
C PHE A 298 -2.48 -7.41 5.92
N ASN A 299 -3.45 -6.71 5.34
CA ASN A 299 -4.13 -7.11 4.13
C ASN A 299 -4.56 -5.93 3.23
N GLY A 300 -5.19 -6.21 2.09
CA GLY A 300 -5.70 -5.23 1.12
C GLY A 300 -7.15 -5.50 0.74
N HIS A 301 -7.44 -5.54 -0.57
CA HIS A 301 -8.69 -5.99 -1.20
C HIS A 301 -9.92 -5.08 -1.02
N THR A 302 -10.21 -4.56 0.16
CA THR A 302 -11.41 -3.72 0.37
C THR A 302 -11.21 -2.28 -0.09
N HIS A 303 -9.97 -1.92 -0.42
CA HIS A 303 -9.50 -0.57 -0.78
C HIS A 303 -9.63 0.47 0.35
N HIS A 304 -10.21 0.08 1.50
CA HIS A 304 -10.52 0.94 2.62
C HIS A 304 -9.74 0.58 3.87
N TYR A 305 -9.44 1.58 4.68
CA TYR A 305 -8.69 1.33 5.91
C TYR A 305 -9.62 0.67 6.90
N CYS A 306 -9.12 -0.37 7.56
CA CYS A 306 -9.80 -0.96 8.68
C CYS A 306 -8.76 -1.38 9.71
N TYR A 307 -8.97 -0.98 10.97
CA TYR A 307 -8.25 -1.54 12.10
C TYR A 307 -9.23 -2.30 12.99
N ILE A 308 -8.94 -3.58 13.23
CA ILE A 308 -9.67 -4.43 14.17
C ILE A 308 -8.71 -5.23 15.05
N GLU A 309 -9.21 -5.64 16.21
CA GLU A 309 -8.50 -6.53 17.12
C GLU A 309 -9.26 -7.86 17.23
N HIS A 310 -8.60 -8.96 16.89
CA HIS A 310 -9.14 -10.30 17.12
C HIS A 310 -8.85 -10.70 18.57
N VAL A 311 -9.92 -10.86 19.35
CA VAL A 311 -9.83 -11.34 20.74
C VAL A 311 -9.51 -12.83 20.71
N ASN A 312 -8.43 -13.21 21.39
CA ASN A 312 -8.04 -14.60 21.53
C ASN A 312 -7.97 -14.99 23.01
N ASP A 313 -9.06 -15.55 23.52
CA ASP A 313 -9.22 -15.97 24.92
C ASP A 313 -8.14 -16.97 25.38
N LYS A 314 -7.55 -17.73 24.44
CA LYS A 314 -6.56 -18.77 24.76
C LYS A 314 -5.13 -18.23 24.84
N ASN A 315 -4.79 -17.23 24.03
CA ASN A 315 -3.42 -16.73 23.91
C ASN A 315 -3.17 -15.43 24.72
N LYS A 316 -4.17 -14.90 25.43
CA LYS A 316 -4.09 -13.70 26.28
C LYS A 316 -3.64 -12.40 25.58
N ARG A 317 -3.48 -12.41 24.25
CA ARG A 317 -3.06 -11.25 23.44
C ARG A 317 -4.07 -11.03 22.31
N ASN A 318 -4.52 -9.79 22.17
CA ASN A 318 -5.32 -9.35 21.03
C ASN A 318 -4.43 -9.28 19.78
N ILE A 319 -4.92 -9.83 18.67
CA ILE A 319 -4.19 -9.82 17.40
C ILE A 319 -4.70 -8.63 16.58
N LYS A 320 -3.80 -7.72 16.27
CA LYS A 320 -4.09 -6.49 15.52
C LYS A 320 -4.10 -6.78 14.02
N GLU A 321 -5.18 -6.44 13.35
CA GLU A 321 -5.31 -6.53 11.89
C GLU A 321 -5.50 -5.14 11.28
N TYR A 322 -4.73 -4.87 10.23
CA TYR A 322 -4.81 -3.65 9.44
C TYR A 322 -5.12 -3.98 7.97
N THR A 323 -6.26 -3.52 7.48
CA THR A 323 -6.54 -3.45 6.04
C THR A 323 -5.92 -2.18 5.48
N VAL A 324 -4.98 -2.34 4.56
CA VAL A 324 -4.24 -1.27 3.88
C VAL A 324 -5.12 -0.70 2.77
N PRO A 325 -5.36 0.62 2.73
CA PRO A 325 -6.12 1.24 1.66
C PRO A 325 -5.43 1.12 0.30
N SER A 326 -6.22 1.26 -0.76
CA SER A 326 -5.66 1.32 -2.10
C SER A 326 -4.67 2.50 -2.24
N PHE A 327 -3.54 2.20 -2.87
CA PHE A 327 -2.48 3.17 -3.16
C PHE A 327 -2.81 4.10 -4.34
N SER A 328 -3.86 3.77 -5.09
CA SER A 328 -4.18 4.39 -6.37
C SER A 328 -5.43 5.25 -6.29
N TRP A 329 -5.45 6.34 -7.06
CA TRP A 329 -6.68 7.12 -7.24
C TRP A 329 -7.78 6.37 -7.98
N ILE A 330 -7.52 5.19 -8.55
CA ILE A 330 -8.54 4.39 -9.25
C ILE A 330 -9.68 4.03 -8.30
N ASN A 331 -9.34 3.64 -7.08
CA ASN A 331 -10.30 3.08 -6.13
C ASN A 331 -10.79 4.10 -5.10
N ARG A 332 -10.02 5.16 -4.84
CA ARG A 332 -10.37 6.16 -3.81
C ARG A 332 -9.75 7.51 -4.04
N ASN A 333 -10.44 8.55 -3.56
CA ASN A 333 -9.96 9.94 -3.66
C ASN A 333 -8.75 10.22 -2.76
N ASN A 334 -8.63 9.57 -1.60
CA ASN A 334 -7.57 9.75 -0.59
C ASN A 334 -6.73 8.48 -0.42
N PRO A 335 -5.90 8.09 -1.41
CA PRO A 335 -5.07 6.91 -1.30
C PRO A 335 -4.05 7.03 -0.17
N SER A 336 -3.59 5.90 0.34
CA SER A 336 -2.63 5.86 1.45
C SER A 336 -1.83 4.57 1.43
N PHE A 337 -0.85 4.50 2.33
CA PHE A 337 -0.05 3.31 2.60
C PHE A 337 0.22 3.22 4.11
N MET A 338 0.70 2.06 4.56
CA MET A 338 1.03 1.85 5.97
C MET A 338 2.55 1.79 6.18
N MET A 339 3.01 2.33 7.30
CA MET A 339 4.39 2.30 7.77
C MET A 339 4.46 1.49 9.06
N LEU A 340 5.44 0.59 9.15
CA LEU A 340 5.73 -0.21 10.32
C LEU A 340 7.19 0.00 10.73
N THR A 341 7.40 0.41 11.98
CA THR A 341 8.70 0.34 12.64
C THR A 341 8.68 -0.87 13.56
N ILE A 342 9.62 -1.80 13.41
CA ILE A 342 9.55 -3.07 14.11
C ILE A 342 10.90 -3.65 14.51
N THR A 343 10.90 -4.34 15.63
CA THR A 343 11.99 -5.19 16.15
C THR A 343 11.39 -6.55 16.53
N SER A 344 12.24 -7.49 16.98
CA SER A 344 11.78 -8.81 17.43
C SER A 344 10.73 -8.75 18.56
N ASN A 345 10.75 -7.71 19.41
CA ASN A 345 9.91 -7.60 20.59
C ASN A 345 9.09 -6.30 20.71
N ASN A 346 9.09 -5.45 19.69
CA ASN A 346 8.33 -4.19 19.72
C ASN A 346 7.92 -3.79 18.30
N GLU A 347 6.75 -3.18 18.17
CA GLU A 347 6.18 -2.73 16.90
C GLU A 347 5.35 -1.46 17.06
N GLU A 348 5.37 -0.61 16.05
CA GLU A 348 4.43 0.50 15.90
C GLU A 348 4.03 0.71 14.45
N VAL A 349 2.74 1.01 14.25
CA VAL A 349 2.11 1.10 12.94
C VAL A 349 1.52 2.49 12.74
N LYS A 350 1.70 3.06 11.55
CA LYS A 350 1.13 4.35 11.18
C LYS A 350 0.66 4.37 9.74
N LYS A 351 -0.54 4.90 9.50
CA LYS A 351 -1.06 5.20 8.16
C LYS A 351 -0.54 6.54 7.65
N CYS A 352 -0.22 6.63 6.37
CA CYS A 352 0.20 7.85 5.71
C CYS A 352 -0.59 8.11 4.44
N TYR A 353 -1.15 9.32 4.33
CA TYR A 353 -1.90 9.73 3.15
C TYR A 353 -1.00 10.13 1.99
N LEU A 354 -1.54 9.94 0.79
CA LEU A 354 -1.07 10.51 -0.46
C LEU A 354 -1.94 11.69 -0.87
N PRO A 355 -1.52 12.53 -1.84
CA PRO A 355 -2.35 13.62 -2.32
C PRO A 355 -3.71 13.13 -2.78
N ARG A 356 -4.77 13.89 -2.44
CA ARG A 356 -6.12 13.57 -2.92
C ARG A 356 -6.26 13.95 -4.39
N GLU A 357 -6.96 13.12 -5.16
CA GLU A 357 -7.22 13.41 -6.57
C GLU A 357 -7.97 14.74 -6.72
N SER A 358 -9.04 14.91 -5.95
CA SER A 358 -9.87 16.12 -5.97
C SER A 358 -9.05 17.36 -5.63
N THR A 359 -8.13 17.29 -4.66
CA THR A 359 -7.25 18.42 -4.32
C THR A 359 -6.36 18.81 -5.49
N VAL A 360 -5.84 17.84 -6.25
CA VAL A 360 -5.00 18.13 -7.42
C VAL A 360 -5.83 18.78 -8.54
N TYR A 361 -7.02 18.25 -8.84
CA TYR A 361 -7.89 18.87 -9.85
C TYR A 361 -8.38 20.26 -9.46
N TRP A 362 -8.78 20.47 -8.20
CA TRP A 362 -9.16 21.79 -7.71
C TRP A 362 -7.99 22.77 -7.77
N SER A 363 -6.77 22.31 -7.47
CA SER A 363 -5.56 23.14 -7.60
C SER A 363 -5.36 23.58 -9.05
N TYR A 364 -5.51 22.68 -10.02
CA TYR A 364 -5.48 23.03 -11.44
C TYR A 364 -6.59 24.01 -11.84
N GLY A 365 -7.84 23.73 -11.47
CA GLY A 365 -8.99 24.55 -11.84
C GLY A 365 -8.90 25.97 -11.29
N ILE A 366 -8.60 26.10 -9.99
CA ILE A 366 -8.43 27.40 -9.33
C ILE A 366 -7.21 28.12 -9.89
N GLY A 367 -6.07 27.43 -10.04
CA GLY A 367 -4.86 28.01 -10.59
C GLY A 367 -5.04 28.56 -12.00
N PHE A 368 -5.71 27.80 -12.88
CA PHE A 368 -6.02 28.23 -14.23
C PHE A 368 -7.00 29.41 -14.25
N LEU A 369 -8.05 29.40 -13.42
CA LEU A 369 -8.99 30.51 -13.29
C LEU A 369 -8.27 31.80 -12.87
N LEU A 370 -7.37 31.72 -11.88
CA LEU A 370 -6.57 32.86 -11.43
C LEU A 370 -5.65 33.40 -12.54
N LEU A 371 -5.07 32.50 -13.34
CA LEU A 371 -4.24 32.88 -14.50
C LEU A 371 -5.05 33.61 -15.58
N VAL A 372 -6.25 33.13 -15.90
CA VAL A 372 -7.16 33.80 -16.86
C VAL A 372 -7.59 35.17 -16.32
N CYS A 373 -7.99 35.25 -15.06
CA CYS A 373 -8.32 36.52 -14.40
C CYS A 373 -7.15 37.49 -14.44
N TYR A 374 -5.92 37.01 -14.17
CA TYR A 374 -4.71 37.81 -14.24
C TYR A 374 -4.48 38.39 -15.66
N LEU A 375 -4.67 37.59 -16.71
CA LEU A 375 -4.56 38.07 -18.10
C LEU A 375 -5.63 39.11 -18.44
N LEU A 376 -6.89 38.88 -18.04
CA LEU A 376 -8.00 39.79 -18.32
C LEU A 376 -7.83 41.14 -17.60
N LEU A 377 -7.36 41.12 -16.36
CA LEU A 377 -7.12 42.34 -15.58
C LEU A 377 -5.87 43.09 -16.07
N SER A 378 -4.83 42.38 -16.48
CA SER A 378 -3.58 42.99 -16.98
C SER A 378 -3.68 43.46 -18.44
N GLY A 379 -4.57 42.86 -19.23
CA GLY A 379 -4.88 43.26 -20.60
C GLY A 379 -5.75 44.51 -20.70
N LYS A 380 -6.50 44.86 -19.65
CA LYS A 380 -7.20 46.14 -19.52
C LYS A 380 -6.23 47.26 -19.15
N ARG A 381 -5.44 47.73 -20.12
CA ARG A 381 -4.90 49.09 -20.05
C ARG A 381 -6.00 50.08 -20.43
N PRO A 382 -6.15 51.22 -19.74
CA PRO A 382 -7.02 52.29 -20.23
C PRO A 382 -6.53 52.68 -21.62
N VAL A 383 -7.41 52.58 -22.62
CA VAL A 383 -7.17 53.19 -23.92
C VAL A 383 -7.23 54.69 -23.69
N CYS A 384 -6.07 55.34 -23.56
CA CYS A 384 -6.00 56.80 -23.70
C CYS A 384 -6.24 57.14 -25.17
N LEU A 385 -7.50 57.26 -25.57
CA LEU A 385 -7.85 58.00 -26.77
C LEU A 385 -7.57 59.48 -26.46
N HIS A 386 -6.59 60.07 -27.14
CA HIS A 386 -6.41 61.53 -27.27
C HIS A 386 -6.70 62.36 -26.00
N GLY A 387 -5.82 62.28 -24.99
CA GLY A 387 -5.67 63.35 -24.00
C GLY A 387 -6.64 63.38 -22.81
N PHE A 388 -7.59 62.46 -22.68
CA PHE A 388 -8.43 62.39 -21.47
C PHE A 388 -8.17 61.11 -20.66
N CYS A 389 -7.47 61.27 -19.54
CA CYS A 389 -7.31 60.24 -18.52
C CYS A 389 -8.46 60.39 -17.52
N PHE A 390 -9.52 59.58 -17.63
CA PHE A 390 -10.57 59.54 -16.59
C PHE A 390 -10.04 58.79 -15.37
N ILE A 391 -9.62 59.54 -14.35
CA ILE A 391 -9.30 59.05 -13.01
C ILE A 391 -10.62 58.90 -12.25
N MET A 392 -11.13 57.67 -12.10
CA MET A 392 -12.10 57.37 -11.03
C MET A 392 -11.33 57.22 -9.72
N ARG A 393 -10.99 58.36 -9.10
CA ARG A 393 -10.45 58.42 -7.74
C ARG A 393 -11.63 58.26 -6.78
N LYS A 394 -11.50 57.30 -5.85
CA LYS A 394 -12.30 57.16 -4.63
C LYS A 394 -12.66 58.52 -4.03
N ILE A 395 -13.95 58.77 -3.86
CA ILE A 395 -14.46 59.82 -2.99
C ILE A 395 -14.15 59.41 -1.55
N ARG A 396 -13.34 60.24 -0.88
CA ARG A 396 -13.28 60.37 0.57
C ARG A 396 -13.68 61.81 0.87
N ILE A 397 -14.88 61.99 1.40
CA ILE A 397 -15.24 63.05 2.35
C ILE A 397 -15.98 62.33 3.47
#